data_AF-A0A930ANA0-F1
#
_entry.id   AF-A0A930ANA0-F1
#
_cell.length_a   1.000
_cell.length_b   1.000
_cell.length_c   1.000
_cell.angle_alpha   90.00
_cell.angle_beta   90.00
_cell.angle_gamma   90.00
#
_symmetry.space_group_name_H-M   'P 1'
#
loop_
_entity.id
_entity.type
_entity.pdbx_description
1 polymer ?
#
loop_
_entity_poly.entity_id
_entity_poly.type
_entity_poly.pdbx_seq_one_letter_code
_entity_poly.pdbx_strand_id
1 'polypeptide(L)'
;MNYKEFLKSKIELATDSGFDISTEKINKALLPHQKDAVKWALKGGRRALFESFGLGKTVQEIEFCYQAIKYEGGKALIVLPLGVKQEFTKDAVNILGYDKPIYCRTMQEVKDCTGDI
;
A
#
# COMPACT_ATOMS: atom_id res chain seq x y z
N MET A 1 39.09 0.82 13.96
CA MET A 1 37.63 0.63 13.96
C MET A 1 37.11 0.83 15.37
N ASN A 2 36.43 1.95 15.65
CA ASN A 2 35.77 2.18 16.94
C ASN A 2 34.35 1.58 16.94
N TYR A 3 33.72 1.52 18.11
CA TYR A 3 32.38 0.93 18.24
C TYR A 3 31.31 1.63 17.37
N LYS A 4 31.41 2.96 17.17
CA LYS A 4 30.48 3.68 16.27
C LYS A 4 30.66 3.28 14.81
N GLU A 5 31.88 3.04 14.36
CA GLU A 5 32.17 2.55 13.00
C GLU A 5 31.63 1.15 12.78
N PHE A 6 31.74 0.27 13.80
CA PHE A 6 31.10 -1.04 13.79
C PHE A 6 29.58 -0.95 13.65
N LEU A 7 28.92 -0.13 14.48
CA LEU A 7 27.47 0.06 14.38
C LEU A 7 27.05 0.62 13.01
N LYS A 8 27.78 1.59 12.47
CA LYS A 8 27.50 2.15 11.13
C LYS A 8 27.62 1.10 10.03
N SER A 9 28.56 0.17 10.13
CA SER A 9 28.72 -0.93 9.16
C SER A 9 27.55 -1.92 9.14
N LYS A 10 26.70 -1.91 10.16
CA LYS A 10 25.50 -2.77 10.27
C LYS A 10 24.22 -2.09 9.78
N ILE A 11 24.28 -0.82 9.41
CA ILE A 11 23.12 -0.09 8.89
C ILE A 11 22.89 -0.53 7.45
N GLU A 12 21.82 -1.27 7.22
CA GLU A 12 21.29 -1.47 5.87
C GLU A 12 20.28 -0.39 5.54
N LEU A 13 20.57 0.36 4.47
CA LEU A 13 19.64 1.35 3.93
C LEU A 13 18.70 0.68 2.94
N ALA A 14 17.40 0.91 3.10
CA ALA A 14 16.40 0.45 2.15
C ALA A 14 16.66 1.10 0.77
N THR A 15 16.87 0.27 -0.25
CA THR A 15 16.99 0.75 -1.62
C THR A 15 15.64 1.13 -2.19
N ASP A 16 15.64 2.05 -3.16
CA ASP A 16 14.46 2.31 -3.99
C ASP A 16 14.35 1.16 -5.00
N SER A 17 13.19 0.51 -5.03
CA SER A 17 12.94 -0.69 -5.86
C SER A 17 11.58 -0.68 -6.57
N GLY A 18 10.81 0.40 -6.44
CA GLY A 18 9.56 0.56 -7.16
C GLY A 18 9.67 1.64 -8.22
N PHE A 19 8.63 2.46 -8.36
CA PHE A 19 8.50 3.41 -9.47
C PHE A 19 8.01 4.78 -9.01
N ASP A 20 8.40 5.82 -9.74
CA ASP A 20 7.91 7.18 -9.48
C ASP A 20 6.58 7.42 -10.20
N ILE A 21 5.70 8.19 -9.56
CA ILE A 21 4.38 8.53 -10.08
C ILE A 21 4.08 10.00 -9.84
N SER A 22 3.40 10.64 -10.79
CA SER A 22 2.90 11.99 -10.58
C SER A 22 1.74 11.98 -9.59
N THR A 23 1.71 12.97 -8.69
CA THR A 23 0.66 13.14 -7.68
C THR A 23 -0.74 13.26 -8.28
N GLU A 24 -0.82 13.71 -9.54
CA GLU A 24 -2.05 13.83 -10.33
C GLU A 24 -2.70 12.47 -10.67
N LYS A 25 -1.89 11.40 -10.74
CA LYS A 25 -2.37 10.04 -11.00
C LYS A 25 -2.88 9.35 -9.74
N ILE A 26 -2.50 9.85 -8.56
CA ILE A 26 -2.97 9.35 -7.28
C ILE A 26 -4.41 9.83 -7.06
N ASN A 27 -5.26 8.95 -6.53
CA ASN A 27 -6.68 9.23 -6.32
C ASN A 27 -6.92 10.59 -5.66
N LYS A 28 -7.84 11.37 -6.23
CA LYS A 28 -8.11 12.75 -5.82
C LYS A 28 -8.74 12.86 -4.44
N ALA A 29 -9.34 11.79 -3.93
CA ALA A 29 -9.91 11.73 -2.59
C ALA A 29 -8.84 11.76 -1.48
N LEU A 30 -7.59 11.38 -1.79
CA LEU A 30 -6.51 11.44 -0.82
C LEU A 30 -6.12 12.88 -0.48
N LEU A 31 -5.89 13.12 0.80
CA LEU A 31 -5.31 14.36 1.30
C LEU A 31 -3.84 14.50 0.86
N PRO A 32 -3.27 15.72 0.84
CA PRO A 32 -1.90 15.93 0.36
C PRO A 32 -0.85 15.00 0.99
N HIS A 33 -0.86 14.87 2.32
CA HIS A 33 0.08 14.00 3.04
C HIS A 33 -0.09 12.51 2.70
N GLN A 34 -1.32 12.07 2.42
CA GLN A 34 -1.61 10.69 2.03
C GLN A 34 -1.06 10.42 0.63
N LYS A 35 -1.18 11.38 -0.30
CA LYS A 35 -0.58 11.26 -1.63
C LYS A 35 0.94 11.19 -1.56
N ASP A 36 1.55 12.00 -0.70
CA ASP A 36 3.00 11.97 -0.49
C ASP A 36 3.46 10.62 0.08
N ALA A 37 2.72 10.08 1.06
CA ALA A 37 3.00 8.77 1.64
C ALA A 37 2.89 7.64 0.61
N VAL A 38 1.82 7.62 -0.20
CA VAL A 38 1.64 6.65 -1.29
C VAL A 38 2.76 6.77 -2.32
N LYS A 39 3.06 7.99 -2.79
CA LYS A 39 4.14 8.23 -3.76
C LYS A 39 5.49 7.75 -3.25
N TRP A 40 5.80 8.07 -1.98
CA TRP A 40 7.03 7.62 -1.34
C TRP A 40 7.09 6.09 -1.21
N ALA A 41 5.97 5.46 -0.84
CA ALA A 41 5.86 4.02 -0.76
C ALA A 41 6.08 3.34 -2.12
N LEU A 42 5.40 3.82 -3.17
CA LEU A 42 5.52 3.31 -4.55
C LEU A 42 6.94 3.45 -5.09
N LYS A 43 7.59 4.61 -4.90
CA LYS A 43 8.99 4.80 -5.30
C LYS A 43 9.92 3.81 -4.61
N GLY A 44 9.66 3.57 -3.33
CA GLY A 44 10.44 2.63 -2.55
C GLY A 44 10.22 1.16 -2.92
N GLY A 45 9.04 0.83 -3.45
CA GLY A 45 8.58 -0.53 -3.75
C GLY A 45 8.25 -1.32 -2.47
N ARG A 46 9.18 -1.37 -1.53
CA ARG A 46 9.02 -2.06 -0.23
C ARG A 46 9.19 -1.05 0.89
N ARG A 47 8.09 -0.60 1.50
CA ARG A 47 8.08 0.43 2.55
C ARG A 47 7.09 0.08 3.65
N ALA A 48 7.34 0.61 4.84
CA ALA A 48 6.43 0.54 5.98
C ALA A 48 6.02 1.95 6.37
N LEU A 49 4.71 2.18 6.48
CA LEU A 49 4.12 3.46 6.85
C LEU A 49 3.70 3.42 8.33
N PHE A 50 4.58 3.87 9.22
CA PHE A 50 4.36 3.89 10.67
C PHE A 50 3.63 5.17 11.12
N GLU A 51 2.37 5.29 10.74
CA GLU A 51 1.57 6.49 10.93
C GLU A 51 0.67 6.43 12.18
N SER A 52 0.46 7.58 12.82
CA SER A 52 -0.51 7.76 13.92
C SER A 52 -1.96 7.44 13.51
N PHE A 53 -2.82 7.17 14.50
CA PHE A 53 -4.26 7.00 14.27
C PHE A 53 -4.87 8.24 13.60
N GLY A 54 -5.82 8.02 12.69
CA GLY A 54 -6.51 9.10 11.97
C GLY A 54 -5.85 9.60 10.69
N LEU A 55 -4.64 9.13 10.32
CA LEU A 55 -3.95 9.56 9.09
C LEU A 55 -4.43 8.85 7.81
N GLY A 56 -5.45 8.00 7.90
CA GLY A 56 -6.07 7.34 6.73
C GLY A 56 -5.19 6.28 6.06
N LYS A 57 -4.45 5.49 6.86
CA LYS A 57 -3.64 4.36 6.38
C LYS A 57 -4.38 3.41 5.43
N THR A 58 -5.66 3.13 5.70
CA THR A 58 -6.49 2.24 4.89
C THR A 58 -6.56 2.69 3.42
N VAL A 59 -6.90 3.96 3.18
CA VAL A 59 -7.00 4.49 1.80
C VAL A 59 -5.63 4.59 1.13
N GLN A 60 -4.56 4.83 1.91
CA GLN A 60 -3.19 4.84 1.39
C GLN A 60 -2.76 3.44 0.94
N GLU A 61 -3.06 2.41 1.72
CA GLU A 61 -2.72 1.02 1.40
C GLU A 61 -3.48 0.52 0.15
N ILE A 62 -4.79 0.80 0.07
CA ILE A 62 -5.59 0.44 -1.11
C ILE A 62 -5.08 1.17 -2.36
N GLU A 63 -4.77 2.46 -2.24
CA GLU A 63 -4.24 3.26 -3.36
C GLU A 63 -2.85 2.77 -3.79
N PHE A 64 -1.98 2.40 -2.86
CA PHE A 64 -0.69 1.77 -3.17
C PHE A 64 -0.89 0.50 -4.00
N CYS A 65 -1.77 -0.40 -3.55
CA CYS A 65 -2.09 -1.63 -4.28
C CYS A 65 -2.63 -1.33 -5.69
N TYR A 66 -3.58 -0.41 -5.80
CA TYR A 66 -4.20 -0.04 -7.06
C TYR A 66 -3.18 0.49 -8.09
N GLN A 67 -2.29 1.40 -7.66
CA GLN A 67 -1.27 1.96 -8.54
C GLN A 67 -0.18 0.91 -8.88
N ALA A 68 0.20 0.06 -7.93
CA ALA A 68 1.14 -1.03 -8.16
C ALA A 68 0.59 -2.03 -9.20
N ILE A 69 -0.68 -2.43 -9.10
CA ILE A 69 -1.35 -3.29 -10.09
C ILE A 69 -1.39 -2.60 -11.46
N LYS A 70 -1.71 -1.30 -11.51
CA LYS A 70 -1.70 -0.56 -12.77
C LYS A 70 -0.33 -0.49 -13.44
N TYR A 71 0.74 -0.50 -12.66
CA TYR A 71 2.10 -0.39 -13.18
C TYR A 71 2.70 -1.75 -13.55
N GLU A 72 2.63 -2.74 -12.65
CA GLU A 72 3.25 -4.07 -12.81
C GLU A 72 2.28 -5.13 -13.37
N GLY A 73 0.98 -4.90 -13.30
CA GLY A 73 -0.06 -5.91 -13.56
C GLY A 73 -0.28 -6.86 -12.39
N GLY A 74 -1.01 -7.95 -12.64
CA GLY A 74 -1.30 -8.97 -11.63
C GLY A 74 -2.42 -8.57 -10.67
N LYS A 75 -2.31 -9.00 -9.41
CA LYS A 75 -3.26 -8.75 -8.33
C LYS A 75 -2.51 -8.36 -7.06
N ALA A 76 -3.15 -7.59 -6.19
CA ALA A 76 -2.64 -7.32 -4.85
C ALA A 76 -3.34 -8.19 -3.81
N LEU A 77 -2.69 -8.37 -2.66
CA LEU A 77 -3.27 -9.02 -1.50
C LEU A 77 -3.03 -8.14 -0.28
N ILE A 78 -4.10 -7.75 0.40
CA ILE A 78 -4.03 -7.02 1.67
C ILE A 78 -4.32 -8.01 2.81
N VAL A 79 -3.38 -8.13 3.74
CA VAL A 79 -3.51 -9.01 4.92
C VAL A 79 -3.80 -8.15 6.14
N LEU A 80 -4.97 -8.37 6.76
CA LEU A 80 -5.50 -7.53 7.83
C LEU A 80 -6.30 -8.36 8.86
N PRO A 81 -6.42 -7.90 10.13
CA PRO A 81 -7.28 -8.55 11.11
C PRO A 81 -8.75 -8.62 10.64
N LEU A 82 -9.40 -9.78 10.76
CA LEU A 82 -10.74 -9.98 10.18
C LEU A 82 -11.77 -8.90 10.59
N GLY A 83 -11.67 -8.40 11.82
CA GLY A 83 -12.57 -7.38 12.37
C GLY A 83 -12.41 -5.98 11.77
N VAL A 84 -11.43 -5.74 10.89
CA VAL A 84 -11.28 -4.45 10.17
C VAL A 84 -11.55 -4.56 8.65
N LYS A 85 -12.07 -5.71 8.20
CA LYS A 85 -12.31 -5.96 6.76
C LYS A 85 -13.35 -5.02 6.17
N GLN A 86 -14.40 -4.71 6.94
CA GLN A 86 -15.50 -3.88 6.47
C GLN A 86 -15.06 -2.43 6.20
N GLU A 87 -14.06 -1.93 6.91
CA GLU A 87 -13.47 -0.61 6.75
C GLU A 87 -12.78 -0.54 5.38
N PHE A 88 -11.92 -1.52 5.05
CA PHE A 88 -11.28 -1.59 3.72
C PHE A 88 -12.30 -1.66 2.58
N THR A 89 -13.35 -2.49 2.75
CA THR A 89 -14.45 -2.58 1.79
C THR A 89 -15.16 -1.23 1.60
N LYS A 90 -15.50 -0.55 2.70
CA LYS A 90 -16.24 0.71 2.67
C LYS A 90 -15.39 1.84 2.10
N ASP A 91 -14.13 1.94 2.50
CA ASP A 91 -13.24 3.01 2.09
C ASP A 91 -12.88 2.88 0.61
N ALA A 92 -12.65 1.66 0.11
CA ALA A 92 -12.42 1.41 -1.32
C ALA A 92 -13.58 1.97 -2.16
N VAL A 93 -14.82 1.65 -1.80
CA VAL A 93 -16.00 2.03 -2.59
C VAL A 93 -16.38 3.49 -2.35
N ASN A 94 -16.54 3.89 -1.10
CA ASN A 94 -17.17 5.18 -0.74
C ASN A 94 -16.20 6.36 -0.79
N ILE A 95 -14.90 6.13 -0.55
CA ILE A 95 -13.89 7.20 -0.55
C ILE A 95 -13.14 7.19 -1.87
N LEU A 96 -12.64 6.02 -2.29
CA LEU A 96 -11.79 5.92 -3.49
C LEU A 96 -12.58 5.72 -4.78
N GLY A 97 -13.82 5.24 -4.71
CA GLY A 97 -14.60 4.91 -5.91
C GLY A 97 -14.05 3.70 -6.66
N TYR A 98 -13.35 2.80 -5.97
CA TYR A 98 -12.82 1.56 -6.51
C TYR A 98 -13.77 0.39 -6.27
N ASP A 99 -13.53 -0.69 -7.00
CA ASP A 99 -14.22 -1.94 -6.75
C ASP A 99 -13.93 -2.46 -5.35
N LYS A 100 -14.92 -3.17 -4.79
CA LYS A 100 -14.80 -3.78 -3.47
C LYS A 100 -13.72 -4.87 -3.48
N PRO A 101 -12.75 -4.84 -2.55
CA PRO A 101 -11.78 -5.91 -2.39
C PRO A 101 -12.46 -7.26 -2.08
N ILE A 102 -11.95 -8.34 -2.67
CA ILE A 102 -12.55 -9.67 -2.53
C ILE A 102 -11.90 -10.43 -1.37
N TYR A 103 -12.72 -10.78 -0.38
CA TYR A 103 -12.26 -11.57 0.75
C TYR A 103 -12.01 -13.02 0.36
N CYS A 104 -10.76 -13.46 0.51
CA CYS A 104 -10.33 -14.83 0.28
C CYS A 104 -9.80 -15.47 1.58
N ARG A 105 -9.96 -16.79 1.70
CA ARG A 105 -9.56 -17.65 2.82
C ARG A 105 -8.63 -18.78 2.39
N THR A 106 -8.67 -19.15 1.11
CA THR A 106 -7.89 -20.27 0.56
C THR A 106 -7.19 -19.85 -0.72
N MET A 107 -6.12 -20.57 -1.09
CA MET A 107 -5.44 -20.35 -2.36
C MET A 107 -6.32 -20.63 -3.58
N GLN A 108 -7.35 -21.47 -3.45
CA GLN A 108 -8.31 -21.69 -4.52
C GLN A 108 -9.17 -20.45 -4.74
N GLU A 109 -9.70 -19.85 -3.67
CA GLU A 109 -10.43 -18.58 -3.74
C GLU A 109 -9.58 -17.45 -4.33
N VAL A 110 -8.27 -17.39 -4.02
CA VAL A 110 -7.35 -16.43 -4.64
C VAL A 110 -7.20 -16.66 -6.15
N LYS A 111 -7.10 -17.91 -6.60
CA LYS A 111 -6.97 -18.25 -8.03
C LYS A 111 -8.25 -17.94 -8.81
N ASP A 112 -9.40 -18.18 -8.19
CA ASP A 112 -10.72 -17.93 -8.79
C ASP A 112 -11.17 -16.46 -8.64
N CYS A 113 -10.40 -15.65 -7.92
CA CYS A 113 -10.71 -14.25 -7.65
C CYS A 113 -10.72 -13.42 -8.95
N THR A 114 -11.88 -12.83 -9.25
CA THR A 114 -12.05 -11.93 -10.40
C THR A 114 -11.64 -10.48 -10.09
N GLY A 115 -11.51 -10.12 -8.81
CA GLY A 115 -11.14 -8.77 -8.36
C GLY A 115 -9.63 -8.55 -8.35
N ASP A 116 -9.22 -7.29 -8.47
CA ASP A 116 -7.80 -6.91 -8.54
C ASP A 116 -7.12 -6.88 -7.16
N ILE A 117 -7.88 -6.66 -6.09
CA ILE A 117 -7.44 -6.55 -4.68
C ILE A 117 -8.26 -7.48 -3.78
#